data_AF-A0A3B8QZ39-F1
#
_entry.id   AF-A0A3B8QZ39-F1
#
_cell.length_a   1.000
_cell.length_b   1.000
_cell.length_c   1.000
_cell.angle_alpha   90.00
_cell.angle_beta   90.00
_cell.angle_gamma   90.00
#
_symmetry.space_group_name_H-M   'P 1'
#
loop_
_entity.id
_entity.type
_entity.pdbx_description
1 polymer ?
#
loop_
_entity_poly.entity_id
_entity_poly.type
_entity_poly.pdbx_seq_one_letter_code
_entity_poly.pdbx_strand_id
1 'polypeptide(L)' 'GFAVDWMRKDLGICLNTADTNGASLPVTALVDQFYKDVQKMGGGRWDTSSLFKRLRAME' A
#
# COMPACT_ATOMS: atom_id res chain seq x y z
N GLY A 1 -14.31 6.09 2.67
CA GLY A 1 -13.32 5.12 2.21
C GLY A 1 -12.26 4.91 3.26
N PHE A 2 -11.39 3.91 3.08
CA PHE A 2 -10.26 3.63 3.95
C PHE A 2 -9.00 4.27 3.36
N ALA A 3 -8.42 5.24 4.08
CA ALA A 3 -7.35 6.07 3.54
C ALA A 3 -6.07 5.25 3.26
N VAL A 4 -5.38 5.57 2.16
CA VAL A 4 -4.08 4.98 1.80
C VAL A 4 -3.08 5.09 2.95
N ASP A 5 -3.03 6.23 3.65
CA ASP A 5 -2.15 6.41 4.83
C ASP A 5 -2.40 5.36 5.92
N TRP A 6 -3.66 4.99 6.15
CA TRP A 6 -4.03 4.00 7.15
C TRP A 6 -3.72 2.59 6.67
N MET A 7 -3.98 2.25 5.40
CA MET A 7 -3.56 0.96 4.85
C MET A 7 -2.07 0.74 4.97
N ARG A 8 -1.25 1.74 4.63
CA ARG A 8 0.20 1.59 4.69
C ARG A 8 0.72 1.35 6.10
N LYS A 9 0.10 2.01 7.10
CA LYS A 9 0.39 1.72 8.51
C LYS A 9 0.11 0.25 8.83
N ASP A 10 -1.06 -0.25 8.45
CA ASP A 10 -1.47 -1.62 8.77
C ASP A 10 -0.62 -2.66 8.02
N LEU A 11 -0.30 -2.41 6.75
CA LEU A 11 0.62 -3.24 5.96
C LEU A 11 2.02 -3.25 6.56
N GLY A 12 2.50 -2.12 7.10
CA GLY A 12 3.76 -2.05 7.83
C GLY A 12 3.78 -2.96 9.05
N ILE A 13 2.68 -3.01 9.80
CA ILE A 13 2.52 -3.94 10.94
C ILE A 13 2.55 -5.39 10.47
N CYS A 14 1.82 -5.72 9.39
CA CYS A 14 1.82 -7.07 8.82
C CYS A 14 3.21 -7.50 8.33
N LEU A 15 3.93 -6.62 7.62
CA LEU A 15 5.27 -6.90 7.10
C LEU A 15 6.28 -7.09 8.24
N ASN A 16 6.22 -6.26 9.28
CA ASN A 16 7.10 -6.40 10.43
C ASN A 16 6.83 -7.71 11.19
N THR A 17 5.57 -8.08 11.37
CA THR A 17 5.19 -9.36 12.00
C THR A 17 5.60 -10.56 11.14
N ALA A 18 5.53 -10.43 9.83
CA ALA A 18 5.97 -11.47 8.91
C ALA A 18 7.48 -11.66 8.96
N ASP A 19 8.25 -10.58 9.05
CA ASP A 19 9.70 -10.61 9.23
C ASP A 19 10.09 -11.35 10.52
N THR A 20 9.43 -11.04 11.65
CA THR A 20 9.70 -11.74 12.92
C THR A 20 9.31 -13.22 12.90
N ASN A 21 8.33 -13.60 12.10
CA ASN A 21 7.83 -14.97 12.02
C ASN A 21 8.47 -15.78 10.87
N GLY A 22 9.36 -15.18 10.08
CA GLY A 22 9.93 -15.81 8.88
C GLY A 22 8.90 -16.08 7.76
N ALA A 23 7.77 -15.37 7.76
CA ALA A 23 6.74 -15.50 6.74
C ALA A 23 7.04 -14.58 5.54
N SER A 24 7.02 -15.14 4.33
CA SER A 24 7.21 -14.35 3.11
C SER A 24 5.87 -13.77 2.64
N LEU A 25 5.77 -12.44 2.58
CA LEU A 25 4.59 -11.71 2.10
C LEU A 25 4.89 -10.83 0.87
N PRO A 26 5.29 -11.43 -0.27
CA PRO A 26 5.74 -10.68 -1.44
C PRO A 26 4.62 -9.83 -2.07
N VAL A 27 3.37 -10.32 -2.04
CA VAL A 27 2.21 -9.57 -2.56
C VAL A 27 1.90 -8.37 -1.67
N THR A 28 1.98 -8.54 -0.35
CA THR A 28 1.79 -7.43 0.62
C THR A 28 2.82 -6.33 0.43
N ALA A 29 4.09 -6.71 0.24
CA ALA A 29 5.17 -5.76 -0.05
C ALA A 29 4.94 -5.01 -1.37
N LEU A 30 4.49 -5.71 -2.41
CA LEU A 30 4.15 -5.11 -3.70
C LEU A 30 3.00 -4.09 -3.57
N VAL A 31 1.95 -4.46 -2.86
CA VAL A 31 0.79 -3.58 -2.62
C VAL A 31 1.20 -2.35 -1.80
N ASP A 32 2.08 -2.51 -0.80
CA ASP A 32 2.63 -1.35 -0.07
C ASP A 32 3.39 -0.39 -1.01
N GLN A 33 4.17 -0.91 -1.98
CA GLN A 33 4.82 -0.06 -2.97
C GLN A 33 3.81 0.67 -3.87
N PHE A 34 2.70 0.03 -4.24
CA PHE A 34 1.66 0.71 -5.02
C PHE A 34 1.00 1.84 -4.23
N TYR A 35 0.72 1.62 -2.95
CA TYR A 35 0.20 2.68 -2.08
C TYR A 35 1.21 3.80 -1.84
N LYS A 36 2.51 3.48 -1.78
CA LYS A 36 3.58 4.48 -1.73
C LYS A 36 3.57 5.37 -2.97
N ASP A 37 3.32 4.82 -4.15
CA ASP A 37 3.19 5.62 -5.37
C ASP A 37 1.95 6.51 -5.33
N VAL A 38 0.81 6.01 -4.83
CA VAL A 38 -0.39 6.83 -4.64
C VAL A 38 -0.14 8.00 -3.67
N GLN A 39 0.63 7.78 -2.58
CA GLN A 39 1.03 8.88 -1.70
C GLN A 39 1.89 9.92 -2.42
N LYS A 40 2.82 9.49 -3.28
CA LYS A 40 3.63 10.42 -4.11
C LYS A 40 2.75 11.23 -5.08
N MET A 41 1.62 10.68 -5.53
CA MET A 41 0.62 11.38 -6.34
C MET A 41 -0.24 12.37 -5.52
N GLY A 42 0.02 12.55 -4.22
CA GLY A 42 -0.79 13.37 -3.31
C GLY A 42 -2.05 12.66 -2.78
N GLY A 43 -2.18 11.36 -3.02
CA GLY A 43 -3.37 10.57 -2.72
C GLY A 43 -3.42 9.90 -1.34
N GLY A 44 -2.63 10.35 -0.35
CA GLY A 44 -2.57 9.70 0.98
C GLY A 44 -3.92 9.61 1.70
N ARG A 45 -4.82 10.56 1.43
CA ARG A 45 -6.20 10.60 1.96
C ARG A 45 -7.25 9.95 1.05
N TRP A 46 -6.85 9.48 -0.13
CA TRP A 46 -7.76 8.76 -1.02
C TRP A 46 -8.07 7.37 -0.47
N ASP A 47 -9.19 6.82 -0.91
CA ASP A 47 -9.58 5.45 -0.60
C ASP A 47 -8.63 4.44 -1.28
N THR A 48 -8.60 3.20 -0.80
CA THR A 48 -7.80 2.09 -1.37
C THR A 48 -8.07 1.84 -2.86
N SER A 49 -9.28 2.14 -3.33
CA SER A 49 -9.62 2.12 -4.76
C SER A 49 -8.78 3.06 -5.63
N SER A 50 -8.03 4.00 -5.05
CA SER A 50 -7.06 4.87 -5.73
C SER A 50 -5.94 4.15 -6.46
N LEU A 51 -5.72 2.86 -6.21
CA LEU A 51 -4.85 2.02 -7.03
C LEU A 51 -5.23 2.05 -8.51
N PHE A 52 -6.52 2.25 -8.82
CA PHE A 52 -6.98 2.44 -10.19
C PHE A 52 -6.43 3.74 -10.82
N LYS A 53 -6.31 4.81 -10.03
CA LYS A 53 -5.71 6.07 -10.48
C LYS A 53 -4.23 5.89 -10.82
N ARG A 54 -3.51 5.11 -10.00
CA ARG A 54 -2.11 4.72 -10.27
C ARG A 54 -2.01 3.92 -11.58
N LEU A 55 -2.88 2.94 -11.78
CA LEU A 55 -2.91 2.13 -13.01
C LEU A 55 -3.10 3.00 -14.25
N ARG A 56 -4.06 3.93 -14.22
CA ARG A 56 -4.33 4.87 -15.33
C ARG A 56 -3.21 5.87 -15.60
N ALA A 57 -2.35 6.15 -14.61
CA ALA A 57 -1.19 7.02 -14.81
C ALA A 57 0.00 6.30 -15.49
N MET A 58 -0.08 4.98 -15.65
CA MET A 58 0.92 4.13 -16.30
C MET A 58 0.50 3.66 -17.70
N GLU A 59 -0.74 3.95 -18.12
CA GLU A 59 -1.20 3.86 -19.52
C GLU A 59 -0.80 5.13 -20.28
#